data_AF-A0A1B6IEN1-F1
#
_entry.id   AF-A0A1B6IEN1-F1
#
_cell.length_a   1.000
_cell.length_b   1.000
_cell.length_c   1.000
_cell.angle_alpha   90.00
_cell.angle_beta   90.00
_cell.angle_gamma   90.00
#
_symmetry.space_group_name_H-M   'P 1'
#
loop_
_entity.id
_entity.type
_entity.pdbx_description
1 polymer ?
#
loop_
_entity_poly.entity_id
_entity_poly.type
_entity_poly.pdbx_seq_one_letter_code
_entity_poly.pdbx_strand_id
1 'polypeptide(L)'
;EVLGRKRSMMLVAVPQLIGWLLMYFSQDLLMIYMSGFMMGFSIGFMEAPSLSYVGEICQPHLRANMCSLTSLNVPLGYLVMYLLGTILDWRTTALCSAAMPILTVLAITLVPESPMWLLRKDRGVEAEAALCWLRGWVQPADVRAEFASLQAYSEKSKMEHCQDNPQTRSPKKGQIYIEVPKNGNGPRLEEGRSPKVALTFSEKLKDLSRP
;
A
#
# COMPACT_ATOMS: atom_id res chain seq x y z
N GLU A 1 -0.41 -9.91 10.66
CA GLU A 1 -1.63 -9.08 10.54
C GLU A 1 -2.82 -9.88 11.06
N VAL A 2 -3.28 -9.58 12.28
CA VAL A 2 -4.29 -10.39 12.99
C VAL A 2 -5.72 -10.07 12.51
N LEU A 3 -6.00 -8.80 12.22
CA LEU A 3 -7.20 -8.36 11.53
C LEU A 3 -6.88 -8.21 10.04
N GLY A 4 -7.63 -8.90 9.17
CA GLY A 4 -7.52 -8.75 7.72
C GLY A 4 -7.75 -7.30 7.27
N ARG A 5 -7.16 -6.95 6.13
CA ARG A 5 -7.12 -5.56 5.62
C ARG A 5 -8.49 -4.93 5.47
N LYS A 6 -9.46 -5.72 5.01
CA LYS A 6 -10.87 -5.35 4.88
C LYS A 6 -11.46 -4.88 6.21
N ARG A 7 -11.20 -5.62 7.29
CA ARG A 7 -11.70 -5.27 8.64
C ARG A 7 -11.03 -4.02 9.18
N SER A 8 -9.72 -3.87 8.96
CA SER A 8 -9.00 -2.65 9.34
C SER A 8 -9.57 -1.42 8.63
N MET A 9 -9.88 -1.50 7.33
CA MET A 9 -10.50 -0.40 6.59
C MET A 9 -11.91 -0.07 7.12
N MET A 10 -12.73 -1.08 7.45
CA MET A 10 -14.05 -0.86 8.05
C MET A 10 -13.98 -0.18 9.43
N LEU A 11 -13.00 -0.56 10.27
CA LEU A 11 -12.82 0.06 11.58
C LEU A 11 -12.48 1.55 11.48
N VAL A 12 -11.71 1.94 10.46
CA VAL A 12 -11.31 3.33 10.24
C VAL A 12 -12.47 4.20 9.70
N ALA A 13 -13.49 3.60 9.09
CA ALA A 13 -14.68 4.34 8.68
C ALA A 13 -15.49 4.91 9.87
N VAL A 14 -15.39 4.30 11.05
CA VAL A 14 -16.09 4.75 12.26
C VAL A 14 -15.60 6.12 12.75
N PRO A 15 -14.30 6.33 13.06
CA PRO A 15 -13.80 7.64 13.45
C PRO A 15 -13.97 8.68 12.33
N GLN A 16 -13.92 8.26 11.06
CA GLN A 16 -14.18 9.15 9.93
C GLN A 16 -15.62 9.67 9.93
N LEU A 17 -16.61 8.80 10.16
CA LEU A 17 -18.02 9.18 10.28
C LEU A 17 -18.24 10.11 11.48
N ILE A 18 -17.63 9.79 12.63
CA ILE A 18 -17.68 10.65 13.82
C ILE A 18 -17.12 12.05 13.51
N GLY A 19 -16.00 12.14 12.79
CA GLY A 19 -15.41 13.42 12.37
C GLY A 19 -16.38 14.28 11.56
N TRP A 20 -17.08 13.70 10.58
CA TRP A 20 -18.09 14.43 9.79
C TRP A 20 -19.31 14.85 10.61
N LEU A 21 -19.81 13.99 11.49
CA LEU A 21 -20.93 14.32 12.38
C LEU A 21 -20.56 15.44 13.36
N LEU A 22 -19.35 15.39 13.92
CA LEU A 22 -18.84 16.42 14.82
C LEU A 22 -18.68 17.77 14.11
N MET A 23 -18.28 17.75 12.84
CA MET A 23 -18.23 18.94 11.99
C MET A 23 -19.62 19.54 11.75
N TYR A 24 -20.65 18.71 11.54
CA TYR A 24 -22.03 19.20 11.33
C TYR A 24 -22.64 19.81 12.60
N PHE A 25 -22.45 19.16 13.75
CA PHE A 25 -22.97 19.62 15.04
C PHE A 25 -22.08 20.69 15.70
N SER A 26 -21.00 21.13 15.05
CA SER A 26 -20.07 22.06 15.68
C SER A 26 -20.74 23.40 16.00
N GLN A 27 -20.73 23.75 17.28
CA GLN A 27 -21.14 25.06 17.78
C GLN A 27 -19.94 25.88 18.27
N ASP A 28 -18.88 25.20 18.72
CA ASP A 28 -17.65 25.79 19.22
C ASP A 28 -16.45 25.52 18.32
N LEU A 29 -15.46 26.41 18.37
CA LEU A 29 -14.20 26.25 17.62
C LEU A 29 -13.42 24.98 18.04
N LEU A 30 -13.53 24.59 19.31
CA LEU A 30 -12.94 23.34 19.82
C LEU A 30 -13.51 22.10 19.12
N MET A 31 -14.81 22.08 18.81
CA MET A 31 -15.42 20.95 18.10
C MET A 31 -14.88 20.81 16.67
N ILE A 32 -14.60 21.94 16.00
CA ILE A 32 -14.00 21.97 14.67
C ILE A 32 -12.55 21.46 14.71
N TYR A 33 -11.79 21.79 15.76
CA TYR A 33 -10.44 21.22 15.90
C TYR A 33 -10.47 19.72 16.21
N MET A 34 -11.41 19.27 17.04
CA MET A 34 -11.60 17.86 17.34
C MET A 34 -12.03 17.05 16.11
N SER A 35 -12.91 17.61 15.26
CA SER A 35 -13.31 16.95 14.01
C SER A 35 -12.11 16.79 13.07
N GLY A 36 -11.28 17.82 12.93
CA GLY A 36 -10.06 17.78 12.13
C GLY A 36 -9.05 16.74 12.63
N PHE A 37 -8.86 16.65 13.95
CA PHE A 37 -8.01 15.62 14.55
C PHE A 37 -8.53 14.20 14.23
N MET A 38 -9.84 13.97 14.40
CA MET A 38 -10.44 12.66 14.15
C MET A 38 -10.36 12.25 12.66
N MET A 39 -10.56 13.21 11.75
CA MET A 39 -10.40 12.98 10.32
C MET A 39 -8.95 12.67 9.95
N GLY A 40 -7.99 13.45 10.45
CA GLY A 40 -6.56 13.22 10.19
C GLY A 40 -6.11 11.85 10.71
N PHE A 41 -6.54 11.48 11.92
CA PHE A 41 -6.28 10.16 12.49
C PHE A 41 -6.84 9.04 11.60
N SER A 42 -8.07 9.18 11.13
CA SER A 42 -8.71 8.18 10.26
C SER A 42 -7.97 8.03 8.93
N ILE A 43 -7.64 9.13 8.25
CA ILE A 43 -6.93 9.10 6.97
C ILE A 43 -5.57 8.42 7.11
N GLY A 44 -4.81 8.73 8.16
CA GLY A 44 -3.49 8.14 8.40
C GLY A 44 -3.54 6.61 8.60
N PHE A 45 -4.54 6.11 9.32
CA PHE A 45 -4.70 4.66 9.52
C PHE A 45 -5.24 3.93 8.27
N MET A 46 -5.94 4.63 7.38
CA MET A 46 -6.51 4.04 6.16
C MET A 46 -5.47 3.88 5.04
N GLU A 47 -4.48 4.76 4.97
CA GLU A 47 -3.55 4.86 3.82
C GLU A 47 -2.69 3.59 3.66
N ALA A 48 -2.04 3.15 4.75
CA ALA A 48 -1.18 1.96 4.75
C ALA A 48 -1.86 0.65 4.28
N PRO A 49 -3.03 0.25 4.83
CA PRO A 49 -3.72 -0.95 4.35
C PRO A 49 -4.26 -0.78 2.93
N SER A 50 -4.57 0.44 2.49
CA SER A 50 -5.05 0.72 1.13
C SER A 50 -3.96 0.48 0.08
N LEU A 51 -2.78 1.07 0.26
CA LEU A 51 -1.65 0.86 -0.65
C LEU A 51 -1.20 -0.60 -0.67
N SER A 52 -1.15 -1.24 0.51
CA SER A 52 -0.77 -2.64 0.61
C SER A 52 -1.78 -3.56 -0.09
N TYR A 53 -3.09 -3.27 0.04
CA TYR A 53 -4.14 -4.01 -0.65
C TYR A 53 -4.01 -3.88 -2.17
N VAL A 54 -3.87 -2.64 -2.68
CA VAL A 54 -3.65 -2.39 -4.11
C VAL A 54 -2.39 -3.12 -4.61
N GLY A 55 -1.32 -3.09 -3.83
CA GLY A 55 -0.07 -3.76 -4.17
C GLY A 55 -0.17 -5.30 -4.27
N GLU A 56 -1.04 -5.93 -3.49
CA GLU A 56 -1.26 -7.38 -3.54
C GLU A 56 -2.18 -7.82 -4.67
N ILE A 57 -3.15 -6.99 -5.06
CA ILE A 57 -4.11 -7.33 -6.12
C ILE A 57 -3.59 -7.00 -7.54
N CYS A 58 -2.69 -6.03 -7.65
CA CYS A 58 -2.19 -5.59 -8.96
C CYS A 58 -1.23 -6.62 -9.58
N GLN A 59 -1.49 -6.97 -10.84
CA GLN A 59 -0.49 -7.65 -11.66
C GLN A 59 0.70 -6.73 -11.94
N PRO A 60 1.93 -7.26 -12.06
CA PRO A 60 3.13 -6.45 -12.28
C PRO A 60 3.04 -5.47 -13.46
N HIS A 61 2.33 -5.85 -14.53
CA HIS A 61 2.19 -5.03 -15.73
C HIS A 61 1.11 -3.92 -15.61
N LEU A 62 0.11 -4.10 -14.74
CA LEU A 62 -0.99 -3.14 -14.51
C LEU A 62 -0.75 -2.24 -13.29
N ARG A 63 0.26 -2.56 -12.48
CA ARG A 63 0.53 -1.88 -11.21
C ARG A 63 0.71 -0.37 -11.38
N ALA A 64 1.41 0.08 -12.43
CA ALA A 64 1.61 1.49 -12.71
C ALA A 64 0.27 2.21 -12.99
N ASN A 65 -0.59 1.60 -13.81
CA ASN A 65 -1.89 2.18 -14.17
C ASN A 65 -2.82 2.28 -12.96
N MET A 66 -2.85 1.25 -12.11
CA MET A 66 -3.66 1.24 -10.89
C MET A 66 -3.18 2.28 -9.86
N CYS A 67 -1.86 2.42 -9.70
CA CYS A 67 -1.29 3.48 -8.86
C CYS A 67 -1.69 4.87 -9.38
N SER A 68 -1.52 5.13 -10.68
CA SER A 68 -1.90 6.42 -11.29
C SER A 68 -3.38 6.72 -11.12
N LEU A 69 -4.26 5.73 -11.30
CA LEU A 69 -5.70 5.90 -11.09
C LEU A 69 -6.02 6.25 -9.63
N THR A 70 -5.36 5.60 -8.68
CA THR A 70 -5.51 5.90 -7.25
C THR A 70 -5.04 7.32 -6.93
N SER A 71 -3.94 7.76 -7.52
CA SER A 71 -3.42 9.12 -7.37
C SER A 71 -4.30 10.20 -8.02
N LEU A 72 -5.01 9.88 -9.12
CA LEU A 72 -5.95 10.80 -9.78
C LEU A 72 -7.29 10.92 -9.02
N ASN A 73 -7.67 9.88 -8.30
CA ASN A 73 -8.93 9.88 -7.54
C ASN A 73 -8.94 10.94 -6.41
N VAL A 74 -7.80 11.15 -5.74
CA VAL A 74 -7.69 12.13 -4.64
C VAL A 74 -7.97 13.57 -5.09
N PRO A 75 -7.28 14.13 -6.12
CA PRO A 75 -7.57 15.48 -6.59
C PRO A 75 -8.96 15.61 -7.21
N LEU A 76 -9.47 14.54 -7.83
CA LEU A 76 -10.86 14.53 -8.33
C LEU A 76 -11.86 14.68 -7.18
N GLY A 77 -11.63 14.00 -6.05
CA GLY A 77 -12.43 14.17 -4.84
C GLY A 77 -12.39 15.60 -4.29
N TYR A 78 -11.21 16.22 -4.24
CA TYR A 78 -11.09 17.63 -3.84
C TYR A 78 -11.82 18.57 -4.78
N LEU A 79 -11.76 18.34 -6.09
CA LEU A 79 -12.49 19.14 -7.07
C LEU A 79 -14.01 19.10 -6.81
N VAL A 80 -14.55 17.90 -6.59
CA VAL A 80 -15.98 17.71 -6.27
C VAL A 80 -16.32 18.41 -4.95
N MET A 81 -15.49 18.27 -3.92
CA MET A 81 -15.71 18.92 -2.63
C MET A 81 -15.71 20.45 -2.74
N TYR A 82 -14.79 21.03 -3.51
CA TYR A 82 -14.77 22.48 -3.75
C TYR A 82 -15.99 22.95 -4.52
N LEU A 83 -16.42 22.20 -5.53
CA LEU A 83 -17.64 22.52 -6.29
C LEU A 83 -18.90 22.45 -5.41
N LEU A 84 -18.99 21.48 -4.50
CA LEU A 84 -20.07 21.42 -3.54
C LEU A 84 -20.01 22.62 -2.57
N GLY A 85 -18.81 22.96 -2.10
CA GLY A 85 -18.61 24.08 -1.18
C GLY A 85 -18.88 25.47 -1.78
N THR A 86 -18.91 25.62 -3.11
CA THR A 86 -19.31 26.89 -3.76
C THR A 86 -20.81 27.03 -3.93
N ILE A 87 -21.55 25.91 -4.01
CA ILE A 87 -22.99 25.90 -4.25
C ILE A 87 -23.78 25.78 -2.94
N LEU A 88 -23.25 25.04 -1.96
CA LEU A 88 -23.92 24.67 -0.72
C LEU A 88 -23.26 25.33 0.49
N ASP A 89 -24.03 25.50 1.57
CA ASP A 89 -23.49 25.93 2.86
C ASP A 89 -22.50 24.89 3.43
N TRP A 90 -21.58 25.33 4.27
CA TRP A 90 -20.53 24.46 4.83
C TRP A 90 -21.12 23.33 5.69
N ARG A 91 -22.27 23.58 6.36
CA ARG A 91 -22.99 22.57 7.15
C ARG A 91 -23.59 21.49 6.26
N THR A 92 -24.27 21.88 5.17
CA THR A 92 -24.84 20.93 4.21
C THR A 92 -23.75 20.15 3.49
N THR A 93 -22.63 20.79 3.16
CA THR A 93 -21.47 20.14 2.55
C THR A 93 -20.86 19.09 3.48
N ALA A 94 -20.74 19.38 4.79
CA ALA A 94 -20.28 18.41 5.78
C ALA A 94 -21.22 17.20 5.90
N LEU A 95 -22.54 17.42 5.84
CA LEU A 95 -23.53 16.34 5.87
C LEU A 95 -23.46 15.46 4.61
N CYS A 96 -23.33 16.06 3.43
CA CYS A 96 -23.11 15.33 2.19
C CYS A 96 -21.84 14.46 2.26
N SER A 97 -20.75 15.01 2.81
CA SER A 97 -19.49 14.29 2.96
C SER A 97 -19.54 13.19 4.03
N ALA A 98 -20.48 13.25 4.98
CA ALA A 98 -20.74 12.16 5.91
C ALA A 98 -21.29 10.90 5.20
N ALA A 99 -21.86 11.03 3.99
CA ALA A 99 -22.29 9.89 3.20
C ALA A 99 -21.10 9.12 2.58
N MET A 100 -19.95 9.76 2.38
CA MET A 100 -18.75 9.13 1.80
C MET A 100 -18.22 7.93 2.62
N PRO A 101 -18.00 8.02 3.95
CA PRO A 101 -17.57 6.86 4.72
C PRO A 101 -18.57 5.70 4.70
N ILE A 102 -19.88 5.99 4.63
CA ILE A 102 -20.93 4.96 4.50
C ILE A 102 -20.81 4.24 3.15
N LEU A 103 -20.65 5.01 2.06
CA LEU A 103 -20.43 4.47 0.73
C LEU A 103 -19.14 3.63 0.68
N THR A 104 -18.08 4.07 1.33
CA THR A 104 -16.82 3.32 1.44
C THR A 104 -17.02 1.98 2.16
N VAL A 105 -17.74 1.95 3.28
CA VAL A 105 -18.06 0.69 3.97
C VAL A 105 -18.85 -0.25 3.05
N LEU A 106 -19.86 0.27 2.35
CA LEU A 106 -20.64 -0.52 1.40
C LEU A 106 -19.76 -1.06 0.26
N ALA A 107 -18.91 -0.23 -0.33
CA ALA A 107 -17.98 -0.65 -1.38
C ALA A 107 -17.02 -1.74 -0.88
N ILE A 108 -16.47 -1.59 0.32
CA ILE A 108 -15.59 -2.59 0.93
C ILE A 108 -16.33 -3.92 1.16
N THR A 109 -17.62 -3.91 1.49
CA THR A 109 -18.37 -5.16 1.67
C THR A 109 -18.46 -5.98 0.39
N LEU A 110 -18.59 -5.33 -0.77
CA LEU A 110 -18.65 -5.96 -2.09
C LEU A 110 -17.30 -6.51 -2.55
N VAL A 111 -16.19 -5.91 -2.11
CA VAL A 111 -14.84 -6.30 -2.50
C VAL A 111 -14.38 -7.53 -1.69
N PRO A 112 -13.87 -8.60 -2.33
CA PRO A 112 -13.34 -9.77 -1.63
C PRO A 112 -12.05 -9.43 -0.88
N GLU A 113 -11.70 -10.24 0.11
CA GLU A 113 -10.43 -10.07 0.83
C GLU A 113 -9.24 -10.43 -0.07
N SER A 114 -8.05 -9.93 0.27
CA SER A 114 -6.84 -10.20 -0.52
C SER A 114 -6.57 -11.71 -0.61
N PRO A 115 -6.29 -12.26 -1.82
CA PRO A 115 -6.02 -13.68 -2.02
C PRO A 115 -4.78 -14.13 -1.23
N MET A 116 -3.77 -13.26 -1.07
CA MET A 116 -2.57 -13.55 -0.26
C MET A 116 -2.88 -13.70 1.22
N TRP A 117 -3.81 -12.90 1.75
CA TRP A 117 -4.24 -13.01 3.14
C TRP A 117 -5.06 -14.29 3.37
N LEU A 118 -5.92 -14.65 2.40
CA LEU A 118 -6.73 -15.88 2.45
C LEU A 118 -5.84 -17.15 2.39
N LEU A 119 -4.80 -17.15 1.55
CA LEU A 119 -3.80 -18.23 1.49
C LEU A 119 -3.03 -18.37 2.81
N ARG A 120 -2.69 -17.26 3.47
CA ARG A 120 -2.04 -17.26 4.80
C ARG A 120 -2.95 -17.80 5.92
N LYS A 121 -4.26 -17.76 5.73
CA LYS A 121 -5.27 -18.30 6.67
C LYS A 121 -5.71 -19.72 6.31
N ASP A 122 -5.01 -20.38 5.38
CA ASP A 122 -5.31 -21.73 4.87
C ASP A 122 -6.72 -21.85 4.25
N ARG A 123 -7.29 -20.72 3.78
CA ARG A 123 -8.60 -20.64 3.11
C ARG A 123 -8.43 -20.64 1.58
N GLY A 124 -7.91 -21.75 1.04
CA GLY A 124 -7.56 -21.87 -0.38
C GLY A 124 -8.74 -21.65 -1.35
N VAL A 125 -9.92 -22.20 -1.05
CA VAL A 125 -11.10 -22.10 -1.93
C VAL A 125 -11.56 -20.64 -2.09
N GLU A 126 -11.56 -19.88 -1.00
CA GLU A 126 -11.95 -18.48 -1.04
C GLU A 126 -10.89 -17.60 -1.72
N ALA A 127 -9.62 -17.96 -1.59
CA ALA A 127 -8.53 -17.29 -2.29
C ALA A 127 -8.65 -17.46 -3.81
N GLU A 128 -9.01 -18.66 -4.28
CA GLU A 128 -9.27 -18.93 -5.70
C GLU A 128 -10.49 -18.13 -6.21
N ALA A 129 -11.58 -18.10 -5.45
CA ALA A 129 -12.77 -17.30 -5.78
C ALA A 129 -12.49 -15.79 -5.83
N ALA A 130 -11.72 -15.26 -4.87
CA ALA A 130 -11.30 -13.86 -4.85
C ALA A 130 -10.42 -13.51 -6.07
N LEU A 131 -9.53 -14.42 -6.47
CA LEU A 131 -8.67 -14.23 -7.64
C LEU A 131 -9.46 -14.27 -8.95
N CYS A 132 -10.46 -15.16 -9.06
CA CYS A 132 -11.40 -15.19 -10.19
C CYS A 132 -12.18 -13.89 -10.34
N TRP A 133 -12.67 -13.34 -9.20
CA TRP A 133 -13.38 -12.06 -9.17
C TRP A 133 -12.46 -10.91 -9.64
N LEU A 134 -11.23 -10.86 -9.11
CA LEU A 134 -10.25 -9.82 -9.40
C LEU A 134 -9.77 -9.81 -10.87
N ARG A 135 -9.77 -10.96 -11.53
CA ARG A 135 -9.39 -11.10 -12.96
C ARG A 135 -10.55 -10.79 -13.92
N GLY A 136 -11.73 -10.44 -13.40
CA GLY A 136 -12.90 -10.07 -14.20
C GLY A 136 -13.94 -11.19 -14.30
N TRP A 137 -14.25 -11.87 -13.18
CA TRP A 137 -15.22 -12.97 -13.12
C TRP A 137 -14.87 -14.15 -14.04
N VAL A 138 -13.58 -14.46 -14.11
CA VAL A 138 -13.04 -15.53 -14.97
C VAL A 138 -13.25 -16.90 -14.31
N GLN A 139 -13.29 -17.97 -15.10
CA GLN A 139 -13.37 -19.32 -14.55
C GLN A 139 -12.10 -19.73 -13.80
N PRO A 140 -12.21 -20.61 -12.78
CA PRO A 140 -11.07 -21.08 -11.99
C PRO A 140 -9.99 -21.79 -12.82
N ALA A 141 -10.34 -22.30 -14.01
CA ALA A 141 -9.40 -22.97 -14.91
C ALA A 141 -8.28 -22.03 -15.39
N ASP A 142 -8.61 -20.79 -15.75
CA ASP A 142 -7.65 -19.82 -16.31
C ASP A 142 -6.73 -19.23 -15.23
N VAL A 143 -7.22 -19.22 -13.99
CA VAL A 143 -6.54 -18.62 -12.84
C VAL A 143 -5.68 -19.64 -12.07
N ARG A 144 -5.86 -20.94 -12.33
CA ARG A 144 -5.19 -22.03 -11.61
C ARG A 144 -3.65 -21.97 -11.67
N ALA A 145 -3.08 -21.59 -12.81
CA ALA A 145 -1.63 -21.46 -12.96
C ALA A 145 -1.07 -20.33 -12.08
N GLU A 146 -1.75 -19.18 -12.05
CA GLU A 146 -1.39 -18.05 -11.18
C GLU A 146 -1.57 -18.43 -9.71
N PHE A 147 -2.69 -19.07 -9.36
CA PHE A 147 -2.98 -19.52 -8.01
C PHE A 147 -1.93 -20.50 -7.47
N ALA A 148 -1.49 -21.47 -8.27
CA ALA A 148 -0.43 -22.40 -7.90
C ALA A 148 0.91 -21.68 -7.63
N SER A 149 1.25 -20.66 -8.43
CA SER A 149 2.45 -19.86 -8.21
C SER A 149 2.40 -19.06 -6.90
N LEU A 150 1.22 -18.51 -6.56
CA LEU A 150 0.99 -17.79 -5.30
C LEU A 150 1.03 -18.74 -4.09
N GLN A 151 0.49 -19.96 -4.22
CA GLN A 151 0.59 -21.00 -3.19
C GLN A 151 2.05 -21.37 -2.92
N ALA A 152 2.84 -21.67 -3.96
CA ALA A 152 4.25 -22.01 -3.83
C ALA A 152 5.06 -20.87 -3.17
N TYR A 153 4.77 -19.61 -3.53
CA TYR A 153 5.38 -18.45 -2.86
C TYR A 153 5.00 -18.37 -1.38
N SER A 154 3.73 -18.61 -1.05
CA SER A 154 3.26 -18.63 0.33
C SER A 154 3.92 -19.74 1.16
N GLU A 155 4.08 -20.94 0.62
CA GLU A 155 4.74 -22.07 1.28
C GLU A 155 6.24 -21.81 1.50
N LYS A 156 6.92 -21.25 0.49
CA LYS A 156 8.32 -20.83 0.62
C LYS A 156 8.48 -19.80 1.74
N SER A 157 7.58 -18.82 1.83
CA SER A 157 7.60 -17.82 2.90
C SER A 157 7.32 -18.42 4.29
N LYS A 158 6.51 -19.49 4.39
CA LYS A 158 6.29 -20.24 5.64
C LYS A 158 7.56 -21.03 6.03
N MET A 159 8.24 -21.69 5.07
CA MET A 159 9.47 -22.46 5.33
C MET A 159 10.64 -21.57 5.75
N GLU A 160 10.84 -20.42 5.11
CA GLU A 160 11.86 -19.44 5.51
C GLU A 160 11.62 -18.92 6.94
N HIS A 161 10.35 -18.71 7.32
CA HIS A 161 9.99 -18.29 8.66
C HIS A 161 10.22 -19.38 9.73
N CYS A 162 10.02 -20.66 9.38
CA CYS A 162 10.37 -21.78 10.26
C CYS A 162 11.89 -21.96 10.42
N GLN A 163 12.68 -21.62 9.40
CA GLN A 163 14.15 -21.70 9.46
C GLN A 163 14.77 -20.57 10.29
N ASP A 164 14.11 -19.40 10.39
CA ASP A 164 14.57 -18.24 11.18
C ASP A 164 14.15 -18.30 12.66
N ASN A 165 13.56 -19.42 13.11
CA ASN A 165 13.41 -19.73 14.53
C ASN A 165 14.80 -19.78 15.20
N PRO A 166 15.07 -19.05 16.31
CA PRO A 166 16.39 -18.99 16.94
C PRO A 166 17.02 -20.33 17.33
N GLN A 167 16.25 -21.43 17.37
CA GLN A 167 16.75 -22.79 17.62
C GLN A 167 17.46 -23.45 16.41
N THR A 168 17.35 -22.88 15.20
CA THR A 168 17.95 -23.45 13.97
C THR A 168 18.99 -22.53 13.31
N ARG A 169 19.63 -21.64 14.09
CA ARG A 169 20.81 -20.88 13.63
C ARG A 169 21.99 -21.81 13.36
N SER A 170 22.01 -22.43 12.19
CA SER A 170 23.25 -22.85 11.55
C SER A 170 23.87 -21.63 10.86
N PRO A 171 25.18 -21.39 11.00
CA PRO A 171 25.82 -20.19 10.44
C PRO A 171 25.69 -20.23 8.92
N LYS A 172 24.92 -19.29 8.34
CA LYS A 172 24.87 -19.09 6.88
C LYS A 172 26.25 -18.63 6.42
N LYS A 173 27.00 -19.56 5.82
CA LYS A 173 28.20 -19.27 5.03
C LYS A 173 27.75 -18.49 3.79
N GLY A 174 28.20 -17.25 3.66
CA GLY A 174 28.02 -16.45 2.43
C GLY A 174 27.07 -15.26 2.57
N GLN A 175 27.25 -14.42 3.58
CA GLN A 175 26.70 -13.07 3.59
C GLN A 175 27.87 -12.09 3.55
N ILE A 176 28.16 -11.58 2.35
CA ILE A 176 29.11 -10.48 2.16
C ILE A 176 28.44 -9.25 2.78
N TYR A 177 28.81 -8.93 4.02
CA TYR A 177 28.55 -7.61 4.57
C TYR A 177 29.48 -6.64 3.83
N ILE A 178 28.91 -5.67 3.13
CA ILE A 178 29.65 -4.46 2.77
C ILE A 178 29.80 -3.70 4.10
N GLU A 179 30.94 -3.91 4.78
CA GLU A 179 31.33 -3.04 5.88
C GLU A 179 31.49 -1.63 5.31
N VAL A 180 30.73 -0.67 5.86
CA VAL A 180 31.00 0.75 5.67
C VAL A 180 31.89 1.15 6.85
N PRO A 181 33.21 1.33 6.68
CA PRO A 181 34.09 1.70 7.78
C PRO A 181 33.79 3.14 8.19
N LYS A 182 33.47 3.34 9.47
CA LYS A 182 33.50 4.65 10.09
C LYS A 182 34.93 4.98 10.48
N ASN A 183 35.41 6.08 9.91
CA ASN A 183 36.44 6.99 10.41
C ASN A 183 37.90 6.77 9.96
N GLY A 184 38.46 7.85 9.40
CA GLY A 184 39.76 8.40 9.77
C GLY A 184 41.02 7.67 9.31
N ASN A 185 41.65 8.22 8.26
CA ASN A 185 43.09 8.19 7.94
C ASN A 185 43.68 6.95 7.25
N GLY A 186 44.15 7.18 6.02
CA GLY A 186 45.43 6.64 5.54
C GLY A 186 45.41 5.46 4.56
N PRO A 187 46.49 5.22 3.80
CA PRO A 187 46.40 5.23 2.32
C PRO A 187 46.95 3.99 1.59
N ARG A 188 46.62 3.90 0.27
CA ARG A 188 47.42 3.35 -0.86
C ARG A 188 47.75 1.84 -0.85
N LEU A 189 47.78 1.08 -1.95
CA LEU A 189 47.95 1.29 -3.39
C LEU A 189 47.67 -0.07 -4.10
N GLU A 190 47.32 -0.01 -5.39
CA GLU A 190 47.64 -1.01 -6.46
C GLU A 190 46.97 -2.39 -6.34
N GLU A 191 46.55 -3.11 -7.37
CA GLU A 191 46.51 -3.00 -8.82
C GLU A 191 45.75 -4.28 -9.26
N GLY A 192 44.78 -4.23 -10.18
CA GLY A 192 44.14 -5.46 -10.66
C GLY A 192 42.71 -5.39 -11.22
N ARG A 193 42.50 -4.58 -12.27
CA ARG A 193 41.55 -4.80 -13.39
C ARG A 193 40.10 -5.23 -13.06
N SER A 194 39.22 -4.23 -12.90
CA SER A 194 37.74 -4.36 -12.94
C SER A 194 37.20 -4.67 -14.36
N PRO A 195 36.10 -5.44 -14.50
CA PRO A 195 35.20 -5.32 -15.65
C PRO A 195 34.40 -4.02 -15.54
N LYS A 196 34.23 -3.36 -16.69
CA LYS A 196 33.69 -2.02 -16.92
C LYS A 196 32.31 -1.82 -16.24
N VAL A 197 32.23 -0.92 -15.27
CA VAL A 197 30.98 -0.44 -14.65
C VAL A 197 30.72 0.99 -15.12
N ALA A 198 29.44 1.23 -15.40
CA ALA A 198 28.83 2.39 -16.01
C ALA A 198 29.41 3.75 -15.60
N LEU A 199 29.67 4.58 -16.62
CA LEU A 199 30.15 5.95 -16.52
C LEU A 199 29.15 6.84 -15.78
N THR A 200 29.60 7.47 -14.70
CA THR A 200 28.82 8.42 -13.89
C THR A 200 28.57 9.72 -14.66
N PHE A 201 27.38 10.29 -14.48
CA PHE A 201 26.85 11.51 -15.11
C PHE A 201 27.82 12.71 -15.19
N SER A 202 28.80 12.79 -14.27
CA SER A 202 29.87 13.79 -14.27
C SER A 202 30.82 13.71 -15.48
N GLU A 203 31.06 12.52 -16.04
CA GLU A 203 31.91 12.37 -17.24
C GLU A 203 31.19 12.74 -18.54
N LYS A 204 29.87 12.53 -18.63
CA LYS A 204 29.05 12.98 -19.78
C LYS A 204 29.00 14.51 -19.92
N LEU A 205 29.14 15.25 -18.81
CA LEU A 205 29.17 16.71 -18.83
C LEU A 205 30.51 17.28 -19.31
N LYS A 206 31.60 16.50 -19.25
CA LYS A 206 32.94 16.93 -19.67
C LYS A 206 33.15 16.84 -21.18
N ASP A 207 32.39 15.99 -21.87
CA ASP A 207 32.40 15.84 -23.33
C ASP A 207 31.59 16.93 -24.07
N LEU A 208 30.66 17.60 -23.38
CA LEU A 208 29.81 18.65 -23.97
C LEU A 208 30.45 20.06 -23.97
N SER A 209 31.65 20.20 -23.41
CA SER A 209 32.35 21.49 -23.25
C SER A 209 33.65 21.60 -24.06
N ARG A 210 33.93 20.67 -24.98
CA ARG A 210 35.06 20.83 -25.92
C ARG A 210 34.53 21.33 -27.26
N PRO A 211 35.09 22.41 -27.84
CA PRO A 211 34.67 22.95 -29.13
C PRO A 211 34.93 21.97 -30.28
#